data_AF-A0A164CSX5-F1
#
_entry.id   AF-A0A164CSX5-F1
#
_cell.length_a   1.000
_cell.length_b   1.000
_cell.length_c   1.000
_cell.angle_alpha   90.00
_cell.angle_beta   90.00
_cell.angle_gamma   90.00
#
_symmetry.space_group_name_H-M   'P 1'
#
loop_
_entity.id
_entity.type
_entity.pdbx_description
1 polymer ?
#
loop_
_entity_poly.entity_id
_entity_poly.type
_entity_poly.pdbx_seq_one_letter_code
_entity_poly.pdbx_strand_id
1 'polypeptide(L)' 'MEDRWKTMAFEAKDKTERFMDAAKERARAAMHETSPKLTSLEKGMLKALKSRQRPVKHNQKTTVRG' A
#
# COMPACT_ATOMS: atom_id res chain seq x y z
N MET A 1 22.76 -22.21 14.66
CA MET A 1 22.97 -20.83 15.18
C MET A 1 22.75 -19.86 14.01
N GLU A 2 21.52 -19.72 13.52
CA GLU A 2 21.23 -18.87 12.33
C GLU A 2 20.21 -17.75 12.62
N ASP A 3 19.60 -17.73 13.80
CA ASP A 3 18.51 -16.79 14.09
C ASP A 3 18.96 -15.40 14.57
N ARG A 4 20.25 -15.21 14.86
CA ARG A 4 20.75 -13.97 15.47
C ARG A 4 20.93 -12.81 14.46
N TRP A 5 21.10 -13.12 13.18
CA TRP A 5 21.28 -12.08 12.14
C TRP A 5 19.95 -11.60 11.56
N LYS A 6 18.93 -12.45 11.59
CA LYS A 6 17.57 -12.13 11.13
C LYS A 6 16.92 -11.05 12.01
N THR A 7 17.23 -11.05 13.31
CA THR A 7 16.77 -10.05 14.28
C THR A 7 17.43 -8.69 14.08
N MET A 8 18.74 -8.65 13.79
CA MET A 8 19.46 -7.38 13.56
C MET A 8 19.04 -6.69 12.26
N ALA A 9 18.71 -7.45 11.21
CA ALA A 9 18.17 -6.89 9.96
C ALA A 9 16.76 -6.27 10.15
N PHE A 10 16.03 -6.68 11.18
CA PHE A 10 14.70 -6.16 11.51
C PHE A 10 14.77 -4.87 12.33
N GLU A 11 15.80 -4.70 13.17
CA GLU A 11 16.02 -3.48 13.96
C GLU A 11 16.63 -2.33 13.16
N ALA A 12 17.38 -2.61 12.10
CA ALA A 12 17.98 -1.61 11.22
C ALA A 12 17.01 -1.04 10.17
N LYS A 13 15.70 -1.25 10.32
CA LYS A 13 14.71 -0.69 9.41
C LYS A 13 14.69 0.83 9.55
N ASP A 14 15.00 1.53 8.47
CA ASP A 14 15.04 2.99 8.41
C ASP A 14 13.74 3.56 9.02
N LYS A 15 13.85 4.64 9.82
CA LYS A 15 12.69 5.25 10.49
C LYS A 15 11.58 5.60 9.49
N THR A 16 11.95 5.95 8.27
CA THR A 16 11.04 6.21 7.15
C THR A 16 10.29 4.95 6.74
N GLU A 17 10.98 3.82 6.61
CA GLU A 17 10.33 2.55 6.26
C GLU A 17 9.34 2.10 7.33
N ARG A 18 9.72 2.25 8.61
CA ARG A 18 8.82 1.93 9.73
C ARG A 18 7.57 2.82 9.70
N PHE A 19 7.73 4.11 9.40
CA PHE A 19 6.62 5.04 9.25
C PHE A 19 5.71 4.66 8.07
N MET A 20 6.30 4.30 6.93
CA MET A 20 5.57 3.87 5.75
C MET A 20 4.81 2.56 5.99
N ASP A 21 5.41 1.60 6.68
CA ASP A 21 4.76 0.33 6.99
C ASP A 21 3.59 0.51 7.96
N ALA A 22 3.75 1.37 8.98
CA ALA A 22 2.64 1.72 9.87
C ALA A 22 1.48 2.39 9.11
N ALA A 23 1.79 3.30 8.17
CA ALA A 23 0.78 3.92 7.32
C ALA A 23 0.06 2.90 6.41
N LYS A 24 0.80 1.92 5.85
CA LYS A 24 0.20 0.84 5.04
C LYS A 24 -0.72 -0.03 5.88
N GLU A 25 -0.31 -0.36 7.10
CA GLU A 25 -1.09 -1.20 8.01
C GLU A 25 -2.42 -0.52 8.38
N ARG A 26 -2.37 0.76 8.77
CA ARG A 26 -3.57 1.55 9.06
C ARG A 26 -4.48 1.71 7.84
N ALA A 27 -3.90 1.93 6.66
CA ALA A 27 -4.67 1.96 5.42
C ALA A 27 -5.34 0.61 5.10
N ARG A 28 -4.70 -0.52 5.41
CA ARG A 28 -5.29 -1.86 5.23
C ARG A 28 -6.45 -2.11 6.19
N ALA A 29 -6.30 -1.76 7.47
CA ALA A 29 -7.37 -1.90 8.45
C ALA A 29 -8.63 -1.12 8.03
N ALA A 30 -8.44 0.07 7.47
CA ALA A 30 -9.49 0.96 6.98
C ALA A 30 -10.11 0.57 5.62
N MET A 31 -9.78 -0.61 5.05
CA MET A 31 -10.28 -1.01 3.72
C MET A 31 -11.81 -1.08 3.65
N HIS A 32 -12.43 -1.57 4.72
CA HIS A 32 -13.88 -1.83 4.80
C HIS A 32 -14.65 -0.75 5.58
N GLU A 33 -13.97 0.26 6.10
CA GLU A 33 -14.61 1.38 6.79
C GLU A 33 -15.24 2.37 5.81
N THR A 34 -16.44 2.86 6.14
CA THR A 34 -17.19 3.82 5.30
C THR A 34 -16.58 5.23 5.34
N SER A 35 -16.04 5.66 6.49
CA SER A 35 -15.41 6.98 6.66
C SER A 35 -14.21 6.90 7.61
N PRO A 36 -13.07 6.36 7.14
CA PRO A 36 -11.92 6.14 8.00
C PRO A 36 -11.18 7.44 8.30
N LYS A 37 -10.84 7.65 9.58
CA LYS A 37 -10.07 8.82 10.06
C LYS A 37 -8.58 8.62 9.79
N LEU A 38 -8.20 8.77 8.52
CA LEU A 38 -6.83 8.60 8.04
C LEU A 38 -6.16 9.95 7.72
N THR A 39 -4.84 9.99 7.86
CA THR A 39 -4.00 11.08 7.35
C THR A 39 -3.99 11.09 5.81
N SER A 40 -3.51 12.17 5.21
CA SER A 40 -3.42 12.28 3.74
C SER A 40 -2.59 11.17 3.10
N LEU A 41 -1.48 10.76 3.73
CA LEU A 41 -0.63 9.68 3.25
C LEU A 41 -1.37 8.33 3.26
N GLU A 42 -1.99 8.00 4.39
CA GLU A 42 -2.73 6.74 4.56
C GLU A 42 -3.95 6.68 3.63
N LYS A 43 -4.66 7.81 3.43
CA LYS A 43 -5.74 7.91 2.44
C LYS A 43 -5.22 7.61 1.03
N GLY A 44 -4.05 8.12 0.67
CA GLY A 44 -3.38 7.82 -0.59
C GLY A 44 -3.08 6.32 -0.72
N MET A 45 -2.53 5.71 0.33
CA MET A 45 -2.27 4.26 0.36
C MET A 45 -3.54 3.43 0.26
N LEU A 46 -4.61 3.79 0.98
CA LEU A 46 -5.91 3.14 0.91
C LEU A 46 -6.51 3.23 -0.50
N LYS A 47 -6.41 4.39 -1.15
CA LYS A 47 -6.86 4.57 -2.53
C LYS A 47 -6.09 3.67 -3.50
N ALA A 48 -4.77 3.54 -3.33
CA ALA A 48 -3.95 2.63 -4.13
C ALA A 48 -4.31 1.15 -3.88
N LEU A 49 -4.58 0.76 -2.64
CA LEU A 49 -5.03 -0.61 -2.31
C LEU A 49 -6.40 -0.92 -2.94
N LYS A 50 -7.33 0.05 -2.91
CA LYS A 50 -8.65 -0.08 -3.53
C LYS A 50 -8.58 -0.07 -5.06
N SER A 51 -7.67 0.71 -5.67
CA SER A 51 -7.50 0.73 -7.12
C SER A 51 -6.88 -0.57 -7.64
N ARG A 52 -5.95 -1.19 -6.89
CA ARG A 52 -5.38 -2.50 -7.24
C ARG A 52 -6.39 -3.65 -7.18
N GLN A 53 -7.49 -3.51 -6.43
CA GLN A 53 -8.61 -4.45 -6.45
C GLN A 53 -9.57 -4.22 -7.64
N ARG A 54 -9.52 -3.04 -8.28
CA ARG A 54 -10.34 -2.80 -9.46
C ARG A 54 -9.65 -3.46 -10.65
N PRO A 55 -10.35 -4.32 -11.42
CA PRO A 55 -9.84 -4.77 -12.70
C PRO A 55 -9.56 -3.54 -13.54
N VAL A 56 -8.30 -3.32 -13.92
CA VAL A 56 -7.96 -2.29 -14.90
C VAL A 56 -8.64 -2.74 -16.19
N LYS A 57 -9.72 -2.06 -16.57
CA LYS A 57 -10.32 -2.26 -17.90
C LYS A 57 -9.29 -1.80 -18.92
N HIS A 58 -8.53 -2.75 -19.48
CA HIS A 58 -7.75 -2.56 -20.70
C HIS A 58 -8.74 -2.37 -21.86
N ASN A 59 -9.40 -1.20 -21.94
CA ASN A 59 -10.06 -0.77 -23.16
C ASN A 59 -8.99 -0.30 -24.15
N GLN A 60 -8.19 -1.24 -24.65
CA GLN A 60 -7.44 -1.03 -25.88
C GLN A 60 -8.41 -1.18 -27.05
N LYS A 61 -8.99 -0.07 -27.48
CA LYS A 61 -9.50 0.09 -28.83
C LYS A 61 -9.04 1.43 -29.37
N THR A 62 -7.75 1.53 -29.67
CA THR A 62 -7.29 2.46 -30.71
C THR A 62 -7.57 1.81 -32.05
N THR A 63 -8.82 1.91 -32.52
CA THR A 63 -9.09 1.75 -33.95
C THR A 63 -8.68 3.05 -34.62
N VAL A 64 -7.44 3.13 -35.09
CA VAL A 64 -7.05 4.13 -36.08
C VAL A 64 -7.65 3.65 -37.40
N ARG A 65 -8.72 4.29 -37.87
CA ARG A 65 -9.24 4.07 -39.23
C ARG A 65 -8.34 4.84 -40.19
N GLY A 66 -7.54 4.12 -40.97
CA GLY A 66 -6.97 4.60 -42.22
C GLY A 66 -7.94 4.36 -43.38
#